data_AF-A0A6L7QLY2-F1
#
_entry.id   AF-A0A6L7QLY2-F1
#
_cell.length_a   1.000
_cell.length_b   1.000
_cell.length_c   1.000
_cell.angle_alpha   90.00
_cell.angle_beta   90.00
_cell.angle_gamma   90.00
#
_symmetry.space_group_name_H-M   'P 1'
#
loop_
_entity.id
_entity.type
_entity.pdbx_description
1 polymer ?
#
loop_
_entity_poly.entity_id
_entity_poly.type
_entity_poly.pdbx_seq_one_letter_code
_entity_poly.pdbx_strand_id
1 'polypeptide(L)'
;MSVALDWLIIGGGIHGVHIAARLLGESGVAPERLRIVDPGDRLLARWRSCAATTGMTHLRSSGVHHLDLDPFSLLHFAGKRKKRKRRKTGLFAPPYN
;
A
#
# COMPACT_ATOMS: atom_id res chain seq x y z
N MET A 1 4.11 32.33 -1.48
CA MET A 1 3.15 32.24 -0.36
C MET A 1 3.46 30.96 0.40
N SER A 2 3.61 31.04 1.72
CA SER A 2 3.72 29.85 2.58
C SER A 2 2.36 29.14 2.59
N VAL A 3 2.33 27.85 2.26
CA VAL A 3 1.12 27.04 2.40
C VAL A 3 1.10 26.52 3.83
N ALA A 4 0.10 26.91 4.62
CA ALA A 4 -0.07 26.35 5.95
C ALA A 4 -0.46 24.86 5.83
N LEU A 5 0.30 24.00 6.49
CA LEU A 5 0.01 22.57 6.55
C LEU A 5 -0.92 22.29 7.73
N ASP A 6 -1.92 21.45 7.52
CA ASP A 6 -2.73 20.88 8.61
C ASP A 6 -2.03 19.68 9.22
N TRP A 7 -1.37 18.90 8.35
CA TRP A 7 -0.79 17.62 8.70
C TRP A 7 0.60 17.48 8.11
N LEU A 8 1.55 17.16 8.99
CA LEU A 8 2.90 16.74 8.64
C LEU A 8 3.10 15.32 9.17
N ILE A 9 3.33 14.37 8.26
CA ILE A 9 3.62 12.98 8.60
C ILE A 9 5.13 12.75 8.48
N ILE A 10 5.75 12.26 9.55
CA ILE A 10 7.17 11.89 9.56
C ILE A 10 7.29 10.39 9.29
N GLY A 11 7.85 10.06 8.13
CA GLY A 11 8.02 8.69 7.63
C GLY A 11 7.00 8.31 6.56
N GLY A 12 7.51 7.93 5.39
CA GLY A 12 6.79 7.45 4.21
C GLY A 12 6.72 5.92 4.12
N GLY A 13 6.79 5.24 5.27
CA GLY A 13 6.55 3.80 5.38
C GLY A 13 5.06 3.42 5.27
N ILE A 14 4.74 2.15 5.50
CA ILE A 14 3.37 1.63 5.34
C ILE A 14 2.33 2.40 6.18
N HIS A 15 2.66 2.79 7.42
CA HIS A 15 1.73 3.52 8.28
C HIS A 15 1.54 4.97 7.82
N GLY A 16 2.62 5.68 7.52
CA GLY A 16 2.54 7.08 7.08
C GLY A 16 1.79 7.23 5.76
N VAL A 17 2.04 6.32 4.81
CA VAL A 17 1.29 6.28 3.54
C VAL A 17 -0.17 5.91 3.77
N HIS A 18 -0.46 4.97 4.66
CA HIS A 18 -1.85 4.60 4.97
C HIS A 18 -2.63 5.77 5.58
N ILE A 19 -2.05 6.45 6.58
CA ILE A 19 -2.66 7.63 7.21
C ILE A 19 -2.88 8.72 6.15
N ALA A 20 -1.88 9.00 5.30
CA ALA A 20 -2.01 9.98 4.23
C ALA A 20 -3.16 9.64 3.28
N ALA A 21 -3.29 8.37 2.86
CA ALA A 21 -4.38 7.93 2.00
C ALA A 21 -5.74 8.19 2.65
N ARG A 22 -5.91 7.84 3.93
CA ARG A 22 -7.17 8.07 4.67
C ARG A 22 -7.51 9.55 4.84
N LEU A 23 -6.52 10.38 5.17
CA LEU A 23 -6.72 11.83 5.30
C LEU A 23 -7.19 12.46 3.98
N LEU A 24 -6.58 12.06 2.86
CA LEU A 24 -6.93 12.56 1.52
C LEU A 24 -8.29 12.02 1.06
N GLY A 25 -8.51 10.71 1.21
CA GLY A 25 -9.62 10.00 0.58
C GLY A 25 -10.92 9.97 1.39
N GLU A 26 -10.83 10.03 2.71
CA GLU A 26 -12.00 9.89 3.60
C GLU A 26 -12.22 11.11 4.49
N SER A 27 -11.15 11.81 4.87
CA SER A 27 -11.26 13.01 5.72
C SER A 27 -11.31 14.32 4.93
N GLY A 28 -11.20 14.28 3.60
CA GLY A 28 -11.31 15.46 2.75
C GLY A 28 -10.18 16.48 2.91
N VAL A 29 -9.02 16.06 3.44
CA VAL A 29 -7.85 16.94 3.57
C VAL A 29 -7.34 17.28 2.18
N ALA A 30 -7.18 18.59 1.90
CA ALA A 30 -6.63 19.05 0.64
C ALA A 30 -5.17 18.58 0.48
N PRO A 31 -4.76 18.04 -0.70
CA PRO A 31 -3.38 17.58 -0.94
C PRO A 31 -2.32 18.63 -0.64
N GLU A 32 -2.63 19.92 -0.81
CA GLU A 32 -1.70 21.02 -0.58
C GLU A 32 -1.42 21.25 0.92
N ARG A 33 -2.33 20.81 1.80
CA ARG A 33 -2.26 20.95 3.27
C ARG A 33 -1.68 19.73 3.98
N LEU A 34 -1.32 18.68 3.24
CA LEU A 34 -0.72 17.44 3.77
C LEU A 34 0.69 17.25 3.19
N ARG A 35 1.67 16.94 4.05
CA ARG A 35 3.02 16.55 3.60
C ARG A 35 3.50 15.31 4.33
N ILE A 36 4.27 14.48 3.61
CA ILE A 36 5.07 13.40 4.16
C ILE A 36 6.53 13.78 4.02
N VAL A 37 7.28 13.73 5.11
CA VAL A 37 8.74 13.87 5.10
C VAL A 37 9.34 12.50 5.35
N ASP A 38 10.09 11.99 4.37
CA ASP A 38 10.78 10.70 4.44
C ASP A 38 12.18 10.87 3.84
N PRO A 39 13.22 10.26 4.42
CA PRO A 39 14.57 10.31 3.87
C PRO A 39 14.76 9.41 2.64
N GLY A 40 13.79 8.55 2.31
CA GLY A 40 13.81 7.70 1.13
C GLY A 40 13.61 8.47 -0.16
N ASP A 41 14.20 7.96 -1.23
CA ASP A 41 14.04 8.44 -2.61
C ASP A 41 12.59 8.35 -3.12
N ARG A 42 11.79 7.46 -2.52
CA ARG A 42 10.37 7.28 -2.76
C ARG A 42 9.66 6.74 -1.53
N LEU A 43 8.35 6.97 -1.46
CA LEU A 43 7.50 6.34 -0.47
C LEU A 43 7.65 4.81 -0.50
N LEU A 44 7.60 4.20 0.68
CA LEU A 44 7.79 2.78 0.92
C LEU A 44 9.20 2.26 0.60
N ALA A 45 10.20 3.10 0.30
CA ALA A 45 11.56 2.65 0.00
C ALA A 45 12.12 1.72 1.09
N ARG A 46 12.06 2.15 2.36
CA ARG A 46 12.54 1.33 3.49
C ARG A 46 11.79 0.01 3.61
N TRP A 47 10.47 0.01 3.42
CA TRP A 47 9.66 -1.21 3.47
C TRP A 47 10.08 -2.19 2.36
N ARG A 48 10.32 -1.70 1.14
CA ARG A 48 10.82 -2.51 0.02
C ARG A 48 12.19 -3.11 0.32
N SER A 49 13.11 -2.32 0.89
CA SER A 49 14.42 -2.82 1.28
C SER A 49 14.30 -3.91 2.35
N CYS A 50 13.50 -3.71 3.40
CA CYS A 50 13.27 -4.72 4.42
C CYS A 50 12.64 -6.01 3.85
N ALA A 51 11.64 -5.88 2.97
CA ALA A 51 11.02 -7.01 2.28
C ALA A 51 12.03 -7.80 1.45
N ALA A 52 12.89 -7.10 0.71
CA ALA A 52 13.94 -7.71 -0.10
C ALA A 52 14.99 -8.42 0.78
N THR A 53 15.45 -7.76 1.85
CA THR A 53 16.43 -8.32 2.79
C THR A 53 15.94 -9.62 3.44
N THR A 54 14.65 -9.73 3.74
CA THR A 54 14.08 -10.96 4.32
C THR A 54 13.65 -12.00 3.29
N GLY A 55 13.86 -11.75 1.99
CA GLY A 55 13.42 -12.64 0.92
C GLY A 55 11.90 -12.75 0.77
N MET A 56 11.14 -11.76 1.27
CA MET A 56 9.70 -11.76 1.21
C MET A 56 9.22 -11.62 -0.25
N THR A 57 8.53 -12.64 -0.76
CA THR A 57 7.99 -12.66 -2.13
C THR A 57 6.50 -12.33 -2.21
N HIS A 58 5.77 -12.51 -1.09
CA HIS A 58 4.32 -12.33 -1.02
C HIS A 58 3.91 -11.78 0.35
N LEU A 59 2.81 -11.04 0.38
CA LEU A 59 2.20 -10.57 1.61
C LEU A 59 1.17 -11.57 2.14
N ARG A 60 1.18 -11.79 3.45
CA ARG A 60 0.16 -12.58 4.13
C ARG A 60 -1.14 -11.78 4.20
N SER A 61 -2.26 -12.39 3.81
CA SER A 61 -3.60 -11.81 3.97
C SER A 61 -3.81 -10.44 3.30
N SER A 62 -3.10 -10.15 2.21
CA SER A 62 -3.19 -8.88 1.47
C SER A 62 -4.47 -8.68 0.66
N GLY A 63 -5.41 -9.65 0.68
CA GLY A 63 -6.67 -9.53 -0.07
C GLY A 63 -7.52 -8.34 0.35
N VAL A 64 -7.49 -7.99 1.65
CA VAL A 64 -8.23 -6.86 2.23
C VAL A 64 -7.39 -5.97 3.15
N HIS A 65 -6.15 -6.37 3.45
CA HIS A 65 -5.23 -5.64 4.32
C HIS A 65 -4.10 -5.02 3.50
N HIS A 66 -4.40 -3.90 2.84
CA HIS A 66 -3.47 -3.16 1.98
C HIS A 66 -3.70 -1.65 2.10
N LEU A 67 -2.87 -0.87 1.39
CA LEU A 67 -2.81 0.59 1.54
C LEU A 67 -3.93 1.35 0.82
N ASP A 68 -4.71 0.68 -0.02
CA ASP A 68 -5.79 1.34 -0.75
C ASP A 68 -6.99 1.61 0.17
N LEU A 69 -7.85 2.53 -0.26
CA LEU A 69 -9.03 2.92 0.49
C LEU A 69 -10.08 1.81 0.48
N ASP A 70 -10.33 1.23 -0.71
CA ASP A 70 -11.27 0.13 -0.91
C ASP A 70 -10.62 -1.21 -0.49
N PRO A 71 -11.18 -1.92 0.52
CA PRO A 71 -10.71 -3.23 0.95
C PRO A 71 -10.72 -4.30 -0.14
N PHE A 72 -11.44 -4.13 -1.24
CA PHE A 72 -11.47 -5.11 -2.33
C PHE A 72 -10.65 -4.68 -3.55
N SER A 73 -9.93 -3.56 -3.51
CA SER A 73 -9.26 -2.99 -4.69
C SER A 73 -8.21 -3.94 -5.29
N LEU A 74 -7.47 -4.67 -4.46
CA LEU A 74 -6.52 -5.69 -4.94
C LEU A 74 -7.21 -6.88 -5.60
N LEU A 75 -8.37 -7.31 -5.07
CA LEU A 75 -9.17 -8.36 -5.70
C LEU A 75 -9.76 -7.88 -7.03
N HIS A 76 -10.26 -6.65 -7.10
CA HIS A 76 -10.74 -6.03 -8.33
C HIS A 76 -9.61 -5.93 -9.37
N PHE A 77 -8.43 -5.47 -8.96
CA PHE A 77 -7.24 -5.38 -9.80
C PHE A 77 -6.79 -6.76 -10.30
N ALA A 78 -6.72 -7.76 -9.42
CA ALA A 78 -6.39 -9.13 -9.78
C ALA A 78 -7.46 -9.79 -10.67
N GLY A 79 -8.75 -9.51 -10.41
CA GLY A 79 -9.88 -9.98 -11.20
C GLY A 79 -9.85 -9.46 -12.64
N LYS A 80 -9.47 -8.19 -12.83
CA LYS A 80 -9.20 -7.61 -14.17
C LYS A 80 -8.06 -8.35 -14.88
N ARG A 81 -7.05 -8.83 -14.15
CA ARG A 81 -5.93 -9.63 -14.68
C ARG A 81 -6.33 -11.10 -14.97
N LYS A 82 -7.29 -11.69 -14.25
CA LYS A 82 -7.73 -13.09 -14.37
C LYS A 82 -8.42 -13.47 -15.69
N LYS A 83 -8.72 -12.52 -16.59
CA LYS A 83 -9.05 -12.85 -17.99
C LYS A 83 -7.84 -13.44 -18.76
N ARG A 84 -6.61 -13.26 -18.26
CA ARG A 84 -5.40 -13.93 -18.79
C ARG A 84 -5.08 -15.17 -17.94
N LYS A 85 -5.55 -16.34 -18.40
CA LYS A 85 -5.16 -17.72 -17.99
C LYS A 85 -5.21 -18.01 -16.47
N ARG A 86 -6.37 -18.49 -15.98
CA ARG A 86 -6.43 -19.27 -14.73
C ARG A 86 -5.66 -20.58 -14.93
N ARG A 87 -4.37 -20.63 -14.57
CA ARG A 87 -3.70 -21.91 -14.31
C ARG A 87 -4.27 -22.45 -13.00
N LYS A 88 -4.95 -23.60 -13.05
CA LYS A 88 -5.41 -24.36 -11.89
C LYS A 88 -4.21 -25.03 -11.21
N THR A 89 -3.35 -24.27 -10.59
CA THR A 89 -2.34 -24.82 -9.66
C THR A 89 -2.66 -24.29 -8.28
N GLY A 90 -2.64 -25.18 -7.29
CA GLY A 90 -3.22 -25.05 -5.95
C GLY A 90 -3.23 -23.63 -5.39
N LEU A 91 -4.37 -23.24 -4.80
CA LEU A 91 -4.57 -21.90 -4.22
C LEU A 91 -3.59 -21.60 -3.07
N PHE A 92 -2.92 -22.63 -2.56
CA PHE A 92 -2.02 -22.56 -1.45
C PHE A 92 -0.66 -23.18 -1.80
N ALA A 93 0.39 -22.68 -1.14
CA ALA A 93 1.70 -23.30 -1.19
C ALA A 93 1.68 -24.58 -0.32
N PRO A 94 2.36 -25.67 -0.75
CA PRO A 94 2.49 -26.87 0.08
C PRO A 94 2.92 -26.53 1.51
N PRO A 95 2.39 -27.22 2.54
CA PRO A 95 1.56 -28.44 2.49
C PRO A 95 0.05 -28.18 2.38
N TYR A 96 -0.40 -26.95 2.15
CA TYR A 96 -1.82 -26.64 2.11
C TYR A 96 -2.32 -26.69 0.67
N ASN A 97 -3.56 -27.18 0.46
CA ASN A 97 -4.23 -27.33 -0.83
C ASN A 97 -5.70 -26.91 -0.76
#